data_AF-A0A7J6MC77-F1
#
_entry.id   AF-A0A7J6MC77-F1
#
_cell.length_a   1.000
_cell.length_b   1.000
_cell.length_c   1.000
_cell.angle_alpha   90.00
_cell.angle_beta   90.00
_cell.angle_gamma   90.00
#
_symmetry.space_group_name_H-M   'P 1'
#
loop_
_entity.id
_entity.type
_entity.pdbx_description
1 polymer ?
#
loop_
_entity_poly.entity_id
_entity_poly.type
_entity_poly.pdbx_seq_one_letter_code
_entity_poly.pdbx_strand_id
1 'polypeptide(L)'
;EPSYYSRKRWLSDVCEIKGITFNSIVDLRGDDLIDRKSDRSKEATEKNGVWRPNLDSVSLVKPRTFMNRSGLAASPALADLKLKANDRNAVLVVCDDLTIPLGQLRMKPGGSSGGQNGLDSILKVTRTDDVARIRVGMGKRMIGGNLAKVKPSLALGKLNAEEQSLFHEVSKYTAQVIRVWLFRGFDIAANLANSLKLDRRYDNDDI
;
A
#
# COMPACT_ATOMS: atom_id res chain seq x y z
N GLU A 1 30.08 -22.76 -0.75
CA GLU A 1 29.02 -22.97 -1.76
C GLU A 1 28.17 -21.71 -1.93
N PRO A 2 28.21 -21.05 -3.09
CA PRO A 2 27.43 -19.84 -3.35
C PRO A 2 26.25 -20.16 -4.26
N SER A 3 25.04 -20.44 -3.74
CA SER A 3 23.86 -20.55 -4.63
C SER A 3 22.45 -20.40 -4.03
N TYR A 4 22.24 -20.10 -2.75
CA TYR A 4 20.86 -19.98 -2.24
C TYR A 4 20.23 -18.58 -2.38
N TYR A 5 21.02 -17.53 -2.64
CA TYR A 5 20.54 -16.14 -2.68
C TYR A 5 20.23 -15.59 -4.09
N SER A 6 20.41 -16.35 -5.18
CA SER A 6 20.43 -15.77 -6.53
C SER A 6 19.11 -15.67 -7.28
N ARG A 7 17.96 -16.10 -6.75
CA ARG A 7 16.68 -15.98 -7.48
C ARG A 7 15.49 -15.70 -6.55
N LYS A 8 15.38 -14.47 -6.03
CA LYS A 8 14.14 -14.00 -5.41
C LYS A 8 13.03 -13.91 -6.48
N ARG A 9 12.13 -14.87 -6.40
CA ARG A 9 10.84 -14.96 -7.10
C ARG A 9 9.87 -14.10 -6.27
N TRP A 10 9.26 -13.08 -6.87
CA TRP A 10 8.29 -12.21 -6.20
C TRP A 10 7.09 -13.06 -5.76
N LEU A 11 7.09 -13.42 -4.48
CA LEU A 11 5.94 -13.96 -3.77
C LEU A 11 5.28 -12.75 -3.13
N SER A 12 4.30 -12.17 -3.82
CA SER A 12 3.27 -11.25 -3.31
C SER A 12 3.66 -10.60 -1.97
N ASP A 13 4.59 -9.65 -2.03
CA ASP A 13 5.09 -8.96 -0.86
C ASP A 13 3.93 -8.10 -0.31
N VAL A 14 3.49 -8.39 0.91
CA VAL A 14 2.99 -7.31 1.78
C VAL A 14 4.10 -6.27 1.79
N CYS A 15 3.79 -5.12 1.21
CA CYS A 15 4.81 -4.16 0.81
C CYS A 15 5.66 -3.80 2.03
N GLU A 16 6.96 -3.98 1.86
CA GLU A 16 7.98 -3.63 2.83
C GLU A 16 7.77 -2.21 3.33
N ILE A 17 7.47 -2.06 4.61
CA ILE A 17 7.95 -0.91 5.31
C ILE A 17 8.90 -1.46 6.37
N LYS A 18 10.20 -1.20 6.20
CA LYS A 18 11.19 -1.51 7.23
C LYS A 18 10.77 -0.78 8.49
N GLY A 19 10.82 -1.47 9.64
CA GLY A 19 10.80 -0.85 10.96
C GLY A 19 11.67 0.40 10.95
N ILE A 20 11.02 1.55 10.86
CA ILE A 20 11.63 2.79 11.29
C ILE A 20 11.35 2.81 12.78
N THR A 21 12.29 2.29 13.55
CA THR A 21 12.37 2.61 14.97
C THR A 21 12.68 4.10 15.03
N PHE A 22 11.65 4.91 15.10
CA PHE A 22 11.69 6.36 15.06
C PHE A 22 12.18 6.92 16.41
N ASN A 23 13.35 6.48 16.89
CA ASN A 23 14.04 7.18 17.99
C ASN A 23 14.57 8.56 17.54
N SER A 24 14.41 8.90 16.26
CA SER A 24 14.49 10.26 15.75
C SER A 24 13.64 10.38 14.48
N ILE A 25 12.36 10.80 14.60
CA ILE A 25 11.66 11.42 13.45
C ILE A 25 12.44 12.69 13.15
N VAL A 26 13.33 12.63 12.15
CA VAL A 26 13.59 13.81 11.32
C VAL A 26 12.23 14.27 10.83
N ASP A 27 11.88 15.54 11.02
CA ASP A 27 10.55 16.05 10.67
C ASP A 27 10.16 15.67 9.23
N LEU A 28 9.28 14.68 9.09
CA LEU A 28 8.74 14.22 7.81
C LEU A 28 7.45 14.98 7.47
N ARG A 29 7.24 16.21 7.95
CA ARG A 29 6.07 17.04 7.62
C ARG A 29 6.44 18.10 6.58
N GLY A 30 5.55 18.36 5.62
CA GLY A 30 5.80 19.29 4.52
C GLY A 30 6.61 18.68 3.35
N ASP A 31 6.44 19.22 2.15
CA ASP A 31 6.89 18.62 0.89
C ASP A 31 6.34 17.19 0.68
N ASP A 32 5.05 17.01 0.93
CA ASP A 32 4.31 15.80 0.55
C ASP A 32 3.49 16.01 -0.73
N LEU A 33 2.69 15.00 -1.11
CA LEU A 33 1.87 15.06 -2.33
C LEU A 33 0.86 16.22 -2.35
N ILE A 34 0.45 16.74 -1.20
CA ILE A 34 -0.45 17.90 -1.14
C ILE A 34 0.30 19.17 -1.46
N ASP A 35 1.51 19.34 -0.91
CA ASP A 35 2.31 20.54 -1.17
C ASP A 35 2.78 20.61 -2.62
N ARG A 36 3.03 19.44 -3.22
CA ARG A 36 3.41 19.31 -4.63
C ARG A 36 2.27 19.51 -5.62
N LYS A 37 1.03 19.65 -5.14
CA LYS A 37 -0.14 19.86 -6.00
C LYS A 37 -0.18 21.26 -6.61
N SER A 38 0.19 22.28 -5.83
CA SER A 38 0.22 23.69 -6.27
C SER A 38 0.93 24.57 -5.25
N ASP A 39 1.46 25.72 -5.69
CA ASP A 39 2.05 26.74 -4.81
C ASP A 39 1.08 27.17 -3.71
N ARG A 40 -0.21 27.32 -4.06
CA ARG A 40 -1.28 27.63 -3.10
C ARG A 40 -1.41 26.56 -2.01
N SER A 41 -1.29 25.28 -2.36
CA SER A 41 -1.37 24.18 -1.38
C SER A 41 -0.16 24.19 -0.45
N LYS A 42 1.03 24.48 -0.98
CA LYS A 42 2.26 24.64 -0.21
C LYS A 42 2.17 25.82 0.77
N GLU A 43 1.77 27.00 0.30
CA GLU A 43 1.57 28.18 1.15
C GLU A 43 0.53 27.92 2.26
N ALA A 44 -0.55 27.19 1.94
CA ALA A 44 -1.55 26.81 2.94
C ALA A 44 -0.98 25.89 4.02
N THR A 45 -0.10 24.94 3.67
CA THR A 45 0.61 24.10 4.64
C THR A 45 1.60 24.90 5.48
N GLU A 46 2.34 25.83 4.88
CA GLU A 46 3.27 26.71 5.60
C GLU A 46 2.54 27.61 6.60
N LYS A 47 1.36 28.13 6.22
CA LYS A 47 0.53 28.99 7.07
C LYS A 47 -0.17 28.23 8.20
N ASN A 48 -0.79 27.09 7.89
CA ASN A 48 -1.66 26.37 8.83
C ASN A 48 -0.93 25.27 9.60
N GLY A 49 0.26 24.87 9.14
CA GLY A 49 0.96 23.69 9.61
C GLY A 49 0.30 22.39 9.15
N VAL A 50 0.99 21.26 9.40
CA VAL A 50 0.41 19.92 9.27
C VAL A 50 0.01 19.43 10.66
N TRP A 51 -1.16 18.79 10.74
CA TRP A 51 -1.64 18.19 11.99
C TRP A 51 -0.58 17.26 12.60
N ARG A 52 -0.51 17.26 13.94
CA ARG A 52 0.45 16.48 14.72
C ARG A 52 -0.30 15.37 15.45
N PRO A 53 -0.44 14.17 14.85
CA PRO A 53 -0.86 13.01 15.63
C PRO A 53 0.15 12.78 16.74
N ASN A 54 -0.32 12.37 17.91
CA ASN A 54 0.58 11.75 18.87
C ASN A 54 0.90 10.33 18.35
N LEU A 55 1.98 10.21 17.58
CA LEU A 55 2.49 8.94 17.08
C LEU A 55 3.44 8.35 18.13
N ASP A 56 2.91 7.98 19.31
CA ASP A 56 3.70 7.38 20.40
C ASP A 56 4.53 6.18 19.92
N SER A 57 4.01 5.45 18.92
CA SER A 57 4.76 4.44 18.17
C SER A 57 4.13 4.18 16.79
N VAL A 58 4.97 3.99 15.77
CA VAL A 58 4.57 3.49 14.44
C VAL A 58 5.34 2.22 14.17
N SER A 59 4.63 1.12 13.96
CA SER A 59 5.21 -0.19 13.67
C SER A 59 5.02 -0.56 12.21
N LEU A 60 6.08 -1.08 11.61
CA LEU A 60 6.17 -1.36 10.17
C LEU A 60 6.55 -2.83 10.03
N VAL A 61 5.59 -3.63 9.56
CA VAL A 61 5.68 -5.10 9.58
C VAL A 61 5.72 -5.64 8.17
N LYS A 62 6.82 -6.33 7.83
CA LYS A 62 6.91 -7.16 6.62
C LYS A 62 6.88 -8.64 7.03
N PRO A 63 5.75 -9.34 6.89
CA PRO A 63 5.66 -10.78 7.11
C PRO A 63 6.74 -11.53 6.32
N ARG A 64 7.49 -12.41 7.00
CA ARG A 64 8.42 -13.37 6.37
C ARG A 64 7.83 -14.79 6.30
N THR A 65 6.53 -14.90 6.57
CA THR A 65 5.77 -16.15 6.52
C THR A 65 5.15 -16.36 5.14
N PHE A 66 4.55 -17.54 4.91
CA PHE A 66 3.69 -17.73 3.75
C PHE A 66 2.51 -16.76 3.78
N MET A 67 2.03 -16.37 2.59
CA MET A 67 0.98 -15.36 2.43
C MET A 67 -0.28 -15.66 3.27
N ASN A 68 -0.74 -16.91 3.30
CA ASN A 68 -1.89 -17.34 4.14
C ASN A 68 -1.64 -17.29 5.66
N ARG A 69 -0.41 -17.00 6.10
CA ARG A 69 0.01 -16.83 7.49
C ARG A 69 0.51 -15.40 7.79
N SER A 70 0.16 -14.43 6.96
CA SER A 70 0.54 -13.02 7.17
C SER A 70 -0.04 -12.44 8.46
N GLY A 71 -1.28 -12.83 8.81
CA GLY A 71 -1.91 -12.43 10.07
C GLY A 71 -1.15 -12.91 11.30
N LEU A 72 -0.66 -14.15 11.28
CA LEU A 72 0.13 -14.69 12.39
C LEU A 72 1.44 -13.92 12.59
N ALA A 73 2.08 -13.50 11.50
CA ALA A 73 3.30 -12.70 11.56
C ALA A 73 3.03 -11.27 12.06
N ALA A 74 1.88 -10.69 11.74
CA ALA A 74 1.48 -9.36 12.21
C ALA A 74 0.87 -9.36 13.62
N SER A 75 0.42 -10.52 14.11
CA SER A 75 -0.29 -10.65 15.40
C SER A 75 0.41 -9.98 16.59
N PRO A 76 1.74 -10.10 16.78
CA PRO A 76 2.41 -9.41 17.90
C PRO A 76 2.27 -7.89 17.83
N ALA A 77 2.50 -7.30 16.64
CA ALA A 77 2.35 -5.87 16.44
C ALA A 77 0.89 -5.40 16.56
N LEU A 78 -0.07 -6.23 16.12
CA LEU A 78 -1.50 -5.95 16.26
C LEU A 78 -1.97 -6.02 17.71
N ALA A 79 -1.37 -6.91 18.52
CA ALA A 79 -1.67 -7.03 19.95
C ALA A 79 -1.16 -5.80 20.74
N ASP A 80 0.02 -5.29 20.39
CA ASP A 80 0.62 -4.11 21.03
C ASP A 80 -0.20 -2.84 20.80
N LEU A 81 -0.90 -2.75 19.66
CA LEU A 81 -1.72 -1.60 19.30
C LEU A 81 -2.96 -1.42 20.18
N LYS A 82 -3.28 -2.37 21.07
CA LYS A 82 -4.46 -2.34 21.97
C LYS A 82 -5.69 -1.74 21.28
N LEU A 83 -5.91 -2.16 20.02
CA LEU A 83 -6.87 -1.54 19.10
C LEU A 83 -8.21 -1.42 19.83
N LYS A 84 -8.54 -0.20 20.27
CA LYS A 84 -9.90 0.07 20.77
C LYS A 84 -10.82 -0.21 19.59
N ALA A 85 -11.97 -0.83 19.86
CA ALA A 85 -12.88 -1.36 18.84
C ALA A 85 -13.31 -0.38 17.72
N ASN A 86 -12.97 0.91 17.82
CA ASN A 86 -13.34 1.98 16.88
C ASN A 86 -12.15 2.71 16.24
N ASP A 87 -10.90 2.28 16.44
CA ASP A 87 -9.74 2.95 15.81
C ASP A 87 -9.44 2.36 14.43
N ARG A 88 -10.36 2.63 13.49
CA ARG A 88 -10.35 2.14 12.09
C ARG A 88 -9.09 2.55 11.31
N ASN A 89 -8.38 3.55 11.81
CA ASN A 89 -7.19 4.14 11.18
C ASN A 89 -5.89 3.76 11.90
N ALA A 90 -5.91 2.83 12.85
CA ALA A 90 -4.68 2.38 13.51
C ALA A 90 -3.88 1.36 12.69
N VAL A 91 -4.50 0.72 11.69
CA VAL A 91 -3.86 -0.31 10.85
C VAL A 91 -4.09 0.00 9.37
N LEU A 92 -3.00 0.02 8.59
CA LEU A 92 -3.03 0.10 7.14
C LEU A 92 -2.30 -1.08 6.52
N VAL A 93 -2.99 -1.86 5.68
CA VAL A 93 -2.41 -3.00 4.95
C VAL A 93 -2.09 -2.60 3.52
N VAL A 94 -0.86 -2.82 3.07
CA VAL A 94 -0.52 -2.69 1.64
C VAL A 94 -0.44 -4.07 1.02
N CYS A 95 -1.27 -4.32 0.00
CA CYS A 95 -1.31 -5.59 -0.72
C CYS A 95 -1.24 -5.38 -2.23
N ASP A 96 -0.65 -6.33 -2.94
CA ASP A 96 -0.76 -6.43 -4.38
C ASP A 96 -2.18 -6.79 -4.80
N ASP A 97 -2.57 -6.42 -6.02
CA ASP A 97 -3.87 -6.77 -6.56
C ASP A 97 -3.88 -6.94 -8.06
N LEU A 98 -4.20 -8.16 -8.50
CA LEU A 98 -4.21 -8.51 -9.92
C LEU A 98 -5.45 -7.99 -10.66
N THR A 99 -6.50 -7.57 -9.95
CA THR A 99 -7.70 -6.97 -10.55
C THR A 99 -7.50 -5.49 -10.87
N ILE A 100 -6.47 -4.87 -10.30
CA ILE A 100 -6.12 -3.47 -10.53
C ILE A 100 -4.95 -3.43 -11.51
N PRO A 101 -5.04 -2.65 -12.59
CA PRO A 101 -3.93 -2.43 -13.52
C PRO A 101 -2.64 -1.95 -12.85
N LEU A 102 -1.49 -2.45 -13.32
CA LEU A 102 -0.19 -1.90 -12.93
C LEU A 102 -0.13 -0.39 -13.24
N GLY A 103 0.42 0.39 -12.32
CA GLY A 103 0.43 1.86 -12.43
C GLY A 103 -0.74 2.55 -11.71
N GLN A 104 -1.66 1.79 -11.11
CA GLN A 104 -2.80 2.32 -10.34
C GLN A 104 -2.78 1.84 -8.89
N LEU A 105 -3.37 2.65 -8.02
CA LEU A 105 -3.62 2.31 -6.62
C LEU A 105 -5.11 2.39 -6.30
N ARG A 106 -5.55 1.61 -5.30
CA ARG A 106 -6.85 1.81 -4.66
C ARG A 106 -6.73 1.73 -3.15
N MET A 107 -7.14 2.78 -2.45
CA MET A 107 -7.21 2.81 -0.99
C MET A 107 -8.66 2.63 -0.53
N LYS A 108 -8.88 1.73 0.43
CA LYS A 108 -10.20 1.41 0.99
C LYS A 108 -10.16 1.37 2.52
N PRO A 109 -11.23 1.82 3.21
CA PRO A 109 -11.28 1.79 4.68
C PRO A 109 -11.55 0.39 5.23
N GLY A 110 -12.16 -0.50 4.45
CA GLY A 110 -12.57 -1.83 4.90
C GLY A 110 -13.10 -2.71 3.76
N GLY A 111 -13.71 -3.84 4.14
CA GLY A 111 -14.37 -4.81 3.27
C GLY A 111 -13.70 -6.19 3.23
N SER A 112 -14.24 -7.09 2.42
CA SER A 112 -13.75 -8.48 2.32
C SER A 112 -12.33 -8.58 1.74
N SER A 113 -11.70 -9.75 1.90
CA SER A 113 -10.36 -10.01 1.39
C SER A 113 -10.26 -10.03 -0.14
N GLY A 114 -11.40 -10.13 -0.85
CA GLY A 114 -11.41 -10.21 -2.31
C GLY A 114 -10.63 -11.41 -2.88
N GLY A 115 -10.46 -12.49 -2.09
CA GLY A 115 -9.67 -13.65 -2.47
C GLY A 115 -8.17 -13.53 -2.21
N GLN A 116 -7.70 -12.42 -1.62
CA GLN A 116 -6.29 -12.25 -1.25
C GLN A 116 -5.96 -12.98 0.05
N ASN A 117 -5.14 -14.03 -0.04
CA ASN A 117 -4.79 -14.89 1.11
C ASN A 117 -4.11 -14.13 2.26
N GLY A 118 -3.28 -13.13 1.94
CA GLY A 118 -2.58 -12.33 2.95
C GLY A 118 -3.52 -11.45 3.74
N LEU A 119 -4.39 -10.75 3.02
CA LEU A 119 -5.43 -9.92 3.62
C LEU A 119 -6.42 -10.77 4.41
N ASP A 120 -6.88 -11.89 3.87
CA ASP A 120 -7.75 -12.85 4.58
C ASP A 120 -7.13 -13.32 5.91
N SER A 121 -5.83 -13.61 5.90
CA SER A 121 -5.08 -13.97 7.11
C SER A 121 -5.08 -12.85 8.16
N ILE A 122 -4.92 -11.59 7.72
CA ILE A 122 -4.96 -10.42 8.61
C ILE A 122 -6.36 -10.22 9.20
N LEU A 123 -7.41 -10.23 8.35
CA LEU A 123 -8.79 -10.02 8.79
C LEU A 123 -9.23 -11.09 9.81
N LYS A 124 -8.74 -12.33 9.68
CA LYS A 124 -8.99 -13.41 10.64
C LYS A 124 -8.35 -13.14 12.01
N VAL A 125 -7.16 -12.56 12.04
CA VAL A 125 -6.46 -12.23 13.30
C VAL A 125 -7.05 -10.99 13.95
N THR A 126 -7.39 -9.96 13.17
CA THR A 126 -8.04 -8.74 13.67
C THR A 126 -9.52 -8.95 14.03
N ARG A 127 -10.14 -10.03 13.52
CA ARG A 127 -11.57 -10.36 13.69
C ARG A 127 -12.51 -9.25 13.23
N THR A 128 -12.08 -8.48 12.22
CA THR A 128 -12.88 -7.40 11.61
C THR A 128 -12.49 -7.26 10.15
N ASP A 129 -13.44 -6.85 9.31
CA ASP A 129 -13.22 -6.45 7.92
C ASP A 129 -12.92 -4.95 7.76
N ASP A 130 -13.00 -4.21 8.86
CA ASP A 130 -12.76 -2.78 9.00
C ASP A 130 -11.26 -2.45 9.15
N VAL A 131 -10.49 -2.97 8.20
CA VAL A 131 -9.04 -2.76 8.11
C VAL A 131 -8.74 -1.95 6.85
N ALA A 132 -8.19 -0.75 7.04
CA ALA A 132 -7.78 0.11 5.95
C ALA A 132 -6.68 -0.56 5.12
N ARG A 133 -6.74 -0.37 3.80
CA ARG A 133 -5.79 -1.01 2.88
C ARG A 133 -5.49 -0.19 1.64
N ILE A 134 -4.25 -0.28 1.15
CA ILE A 134 -3.84 0.15 -0.18
C ILE A 134 -3.64 -1.09 -1.03
N ARG A 135 -4.40 -1.19 -2.11
CA ARG A 135 -4.26 -2.22 -3.15
C ARG A 135 -3.39 -1.65 -4.26
N VAL A 136 -2.22 -2.25 -4.46
CA VAL A 136 -1.25 -1.90 -5.49
C VAL A 136 -1.54 -2.73 -6.73
N GLY A 137 -1.86 -2.08 -7.85
CA GLY A 137 -2.15 -2.78 -9.08
C GLY A 137 -0.99 -3.61 -9.60
N MET A 138 -1.24 -4.89 -9.82
CA MET A 138 -0.31 -5.86 -10.43
C MET A 138 -0.95 -6.59 -11.61
N GLY A 139 -2.15 -6.18 -12.01
CA GLY A 139 -2.82 -6.69 -13.20
C GLY A 139 -2.03 -6.33 -14.45
N LYS A 140 -1.71 -7.35 -15.25
CA LYS A 140 -1.14 -7.15 -16.59
C LYS A 140 -2.22 -6.67 -17.55
N ARG A 141 -1.83 -5.86 -18.54
CA ARG A 141 -2.75 -5.45 -19.63
C ARG A 141 -3.30 -6.68 -20.33
N MET A 142 -4.62 -6.82 -20.37
CA MET A 142 -5.30 -7.80 -21.20
C MET A 142 -5.41 -7.19 -22.60
N ILE A 143 -4.68 -7.71 -23.58
CA ILE A 143 -4.90 -7.33 -24.98
C ILE A 143 -6.28 -7.89 -25.36
N GLY A 144 -7.29 -7.04 -25.60
CA GLY A 144 -8.60 -7.45 -26.12
C GLY A 144 -9.78 -7.51 -25.14
N GLY A 145 -9.79 -6.73 -24.06
CA GLY A 145 -11.05 -6.29 -23.44
C GLY A 145 -11.84 -7.27 -22.55
N ASN A 146 -11.34 -8.49 -22.28
CA ASN A 146 -11.98 -9.39 -21.31
C ASN A 146 -11.04 -9.76 -20.16
N LEU A 147 -11.52 -9.57 -18.93
CA LEU A 147 -10.94 -10.08 -17.68
C LEU A 147 -11.01 -11.62 -17.66
N ALA A 148 -10.24 -12.28 -18.52
CA ALA A 148 -10.12 -13.73 -18.48
C ALA A 148 -9.47 -14.12 -17.14
N LYS A 149 -10.25 -14.83 -16.30
CA LYS A 149 -9.88 -15.52 -15.05
C LYS A 149 -8.37 -15.48 -14.79
N VAL A 150 -7.95 -14.48 -14.02
CA VAL A 150 -6.55 -14.36 -13.59
C VAL A 150 -6.17 -15.64 -12.86
N LYS A 151 -5.29 -16.45 -13.47
CA LYS A 151 -4.79 -17.66 -12.81
C LYS A 151 -3.86 -17.24 -11.67
N PRO A 152 -3.89 -17.92 -10.51
CA PRO A 152 -2.96 -17.66 -9.40
C PRO A 152 -1.48 -17.70 -9.81
N SER A 153 -1.14 -18.44 -10.87
CA SER A 153 0.22 -18.49 -11.43
C SER A 153 0.71 -17.13 -11.98
N LEU A 154 -0.20 -16.21 -12.30
CA LEU A 154 0.15 -14.87 -12.77
C LEU A 154 0.69 -13.97 -11.63
N ALA A 155 0.28 -14.22 -10.38
CA ALA A 155 0.82 -13.56 -9.19
C ALA A 155 2.34 -13.80 -9.01
N LEU A 156 2.85 -14.89 -9.60
CA LEU A 156 4.23 -15.33 -9.52
C LEU A 156 5.04 -15.00 -10.80
N GLY A 157 4.43 -14.27 -11.75
CA GLY A 157 5.06 -13.89 -13.00
C GLY A 157 6.16 -12.84 -12.80
N LYS A 158 7.21 -12.87 -13.62
CA LYS A 158 8.24 -11.81 -13.63
C LYS A 158 7.70 -10.57 -14.34
N LEU A 159 8.10 -9.40 -13.82
CA LEU A 159 7.96 -8.12 -14.50
C LEU A 159 9.09 -7.97 -15.54
N ASN A 160 8.77 -7.38 -16.69
CA ASN A 160 9.78 -6.91 -17.63
C ASN A 160 10.41 -5.59 -17.12
N ALA A 161 11.41 -5.06 -17.85
CA ALA A 161 12.13 -3.85 -17.43
C ALA A 161 11.22 -2.61 -17.31
N GLU A 162 10.26 -2.44 -18.22
CA GLU A 162 9.30 -1.33 -18.19
C GLU A 162 8.33 -1.46 -17.01
N GLU A 163 7.75 -2.64 -16.83
CA GLU A 163 6.86 -2.97 -15.71
C GLU A 163 7.58 -2.78 -14.37
N GLN A 164 8.87 -3.13 -14.30
CA GLN A 164 9.69 -2.93 -13.11
C GLN A 164 9.95 -1.45 -12.82
N SER A 165 10.21 -0.65 -13.86
CA SER A 165 10.36 0.81 -13.71
C SER A 165 9.06 1.46 -13.22
N LEU A 166 7.93 1.10 -13.84
CA LEU A 166 6.60 1.57 -13.44
C LEU A 166 6.27 1.14 -12.00
N PHE A 167 6.56 -0.10 -11.63
CA PHE A 167 6.38 -0.59 -10.26
C PHE A 167 7.21 0.20 -9.25
N HIS A 168 8.44 0.58 -9.60
CA HIS A 168 9.30 1.41 -8.75
C HIS A 168 8.68 2.80 -8.52
N GLU A 169 8.11 3.41 -9.54
CA GLU A 169 7.39 4.69 -9.42
C GLU A 169 6.13 4.56 -8.56
N VAL A 170 5.33 3.51 -8.77
CA VAL A 170 4.14 3.21 -7.96
C VAL A 170 4.54 2.99 -6.49
N SER A 171 5.65 2.31 -6.23
CA SER A 171 6.16 2.06 -4.87
C SER A 171 6.55 3.37 -4.18
N LYS A 172 7.24 4.27 -4.89
CA LYS A 172 7.57 5.62 -4.37
C LYS A 172 6.31 6.43 -4.07
N TYR A 173 5.32 6.40 -4.97
CA TYR A 173 4.07 7.11 -4.77
C TYR A 173 3.28 6.54 -3.59
N THR A 174 3.23 5.21 -3.45
CA THR A 174 2.59 4.52 -2.32
C THR A 174 3.20 4.95 -0.99
N ALA A 175 4.52 5.05 -0.90
CA ALA A 175 5.19 5.55 0.30
C ALA A 175 4.77 6.98 0.65
N GLN A 176 4.58 7.85 -0.35
CA GLN A 176 4.10 9.21 -0.12
C GLN A 176 2.61 9.22 0.29
N VAL A 177 1.77 8.35 -0.26
CA VAL A 177 0.38 8.18 0.17
C VAL A 177 0.32 7.76 1.64
N ILE A 178 1.17 6.82 2.08
CA ILE A 178 1.25 6.41 3.49
C ILE A 178 1.63 7.59 4.39
N ARG A 179 2.59 8.42 3.95
CA ARG A 179 2.96 9.65 4.66
C ARG A 179 1.78 10.61 4.79
N VAL A 180 1.03 10.82 3.71
CA VAL A 180 -0.20 11.64 3.75
C VAL A 180 -1.24 11.02 4.68
N TRP A 181 -1.41 9.71 4.69
CA TRP A 181 -2.34 9.02 5.59
C TRP A 181 -1.97 9.27 7.06
N LEU A 182 -0.70 9.12 7.41
CA LEU A 182 -0.20 9.32 8.77
C LEU A 182 -0.41 10.76 9.28
N PHE A 183 -0.21 11.77 8.44
CA PHE A 183 -0.16 13.17 8.89
C PHE A 183 -1.38 14.02 8.51
N ARG A 184 -2.10 13.65 7.44
CA ARG A 184 -3.25 14.39 6.90
C ARG A 184 -4.54 13.57 6.88
N GLY A 185 -4.49 12.30 7.27
CA GLY A 185 -5.65 11.45 7.45
C GLY A 185 -6.07 10.63 6.22
N PHE A 186 -7.03 9.75 6.44
CA PHE A 186 -7.46 8.74 5.47
C PHE A 186 -8.05 9.35 4.19
N ASP A 187 -8.98 10.30 4.31
CA ASP A 187 -9.74 10.79 3.14
C ASP A 187 -8.83 11.47 2.10
N ILE A 188 -7.86 12.26 2.58
CA ILE A 188 -6.90 12.95 1.72
C ILE A 188 -5.98 11.92 1.03
N ALA A 189 -5.45 10.96 1.79
CA ALA A 189 -4.61 9.91 1.25
C ALA A 189 -5.36 9.02 0.24
N ALA A 190 -6.63 8.68 0.55
CA ALA A 190 -7.45 7.86 -0.31
C ALA A 190 -7.77 8.55 -1.63
N ASN A 191 -8.04 9.86 -1.62
CA ASN A 191 -8.24 10.64 -2.84
C ASN A 191 -6.98 10.62 -3.73
N LEU A 192 -5.80 10.85 -3.15
CA LEU A 192 -4.52 10.80 -3.88
C LEU A 192 -4.20 9.40 -4.43
N ALA A 193 -4.47 8.35 -3.65
CA ALA A 193 -4.25 6.98 -4.10
C ALA A 193 -5.19 6.62 -5.25
N ASN A 194 -6.47 6.94 -5.12
CA ASN A 194 -7.51 6.54 -6.07
C ASN A 194 -7.46 7.34 -7.38
N SER A 195 -6.79 8.51 -7.39
CA SER A 195 -6.58 9.34 -8.59
C SER A 195 -5.28 9.01 -9.34
N LEU A 196 -4.40 8.17 -8.80
CA LEU A 196 -3.14 7.83 -9.46
C LEU A 196 -3.37 7.06 -10.76
N LYS A 197 -2.83 7.60 -11.85
CA LYS A 197 -2.66 6.94 -13.15
C LYS A 197 -1.25 7.19 -13.66
N LEU A 198 -0.31 6.28 -13.40
CA LEU A 198 1.08 6.42 -13.87
C LEU A 198 1.30 5.76 -15.23
N ASP A 199 0.54 4.72 -15.55
CA ASP A 199 0.65 4.08 -16.85
C ASP A 199 -0.23 4.80 -17.88
N ARG A 200 0.40 5.66 -18.69
CA ARG A 200 -0.23 6.40 -19.80
C ARG A 200 -0.81 5.50 -20.89
N ARG A 201 -0.50 4.20 -20.89
CA ARG A 201 -1.07 3.24 -21.86
C ARG A 201 -2.53 2.92 -21.56
N TYR A 202 -3.06 3.31 -20.40
CA TYR A 202 -4.48 3.14 -20.01
C TYR A 202 -5.36 4.36 -20.32
N ASP A 203 -4.80 5.44 -20.89
CA ASP A 203 -5.58 6.65 -21.22
C ASP A 203 -6.31 6.56 -22.58
N ASN A 204 -6.06 5.51 -23.38
CA ASN A 204 -6.56 5.38 -24.76
C ASN A 204 -7.78 4.45 -24.94
N ASP A 205 -8.39 3.94 -23.86
CA ASP A 205 -9.56 3.06 -23.94
C ASP A 205 -10.91 3.81 -23.75
N ASP A 206 -10.90 5.15 -23.70
CA ASP A 206 -12.08 6.03 -23.60
C ASP A 206 -12.35 6.83 -24.92
N ILE A 207 -12.28 6.17 -26.09
CA ILE A 207 -12.82 6.71 -27.37
C ILE A 207 -13.64 5.64 -28.08
#